data_AF-A0A3D1M8S3-F1
#
_entry.id   AF-A0A3D1M8S3-F1
#
_cell.length_a   1.000
_cell.length_b   1.000
_cell.length_c   1.000
_cell.angle_alpha   90.00
_cell.angle_beta   90.00
_cell.angle_gamma   90.00
#
_symmetry.space_group_name_H-M   'P 1'
#
loop_
_entity.id
_entity.type
_entity.pdbx_description
1 polymer ?
#
loop_
_entity_poly.entity_id
_entity_poly.type
_entity_poly.pdbx_seq_one_letter_code
_entity_poly.pdbx_strand_id
1 'polypeptide(L)' 'NLVTGIATAYMDSVPIVAITCNVGRTLLGKDSFQEVDIVGITMPITKYSMIVKDVT' A
#
# COMPACT_ATOMS: atom_id res chain seq x y z
N ASN A 1 -7.13 -1.96 -6.10
CA ASN A 1 -7.12 -2.04 -7.58
C ASN A 1 -5.89 -1.42 -8.24
N LEU A 2 -4.78 -1.20 -7.52
CA LEU A 2 -3.57 -0.58 -8.08
C LEU A 2 -2.46 -1.58 -8.43
N VAL A 3 -2.57 -2.83 -7.99
CA VAL A 3 -1.49 -3.85 -8.09
C VAL A 3 -0.95 -3.97 -9.51
N THR A 4 -1.82 -4.15 -10.51
CA THR A 4 -1.40 -4.27 -11.91
C THR A 4 -0.72 -3.00 -12.41
N GLY A 5 -1.28 -1.82 -12.12
CA GLY A 5 -0.70 -0.54 -12.54
C GLY A 5 0.66 -0.27 -11.91
N ILE A 6 0.83 -0.62 -10.62
CA ILE A 6 2.11 -0.53 -9.91
C ILE A 6 3.12 -1.50 -10.53
N ALA A 7 2.72 -2.73 -10.82
CA ALA A 7 3.60 -3.72 -11.44
C ALA A 7 4.07 -3.29 -12.84
N THR A 8 3.17 -2.73 -13.66
CA THR A 8 3.52 -2.16 -14.97
C THR A 8 4.52 -1.01 -14.82
N ALA A 9 4.25 -0.04 -13.95
CA ALA A 9 5.16 1.08 -13.73
C ALA A 9 6.54 0.63 -13.21
N TYR A 10 6.56 -0.40 -12.35
CA TYR A 10 7.81 -0.99 -11.86
C TYR A 10 8.61 -1.67 -12.97
N MET A 11 7.97 -2.45 -13.84
CA MET A 11 8.62 -3.11 -14.98
C MET A 11 9.14 -2.10 -16.03
N ASP A 12 8.36 -1.04 -16.28
CA ASP A 12 8.69 -0.03 -17.28
C ASP A 12 9.62 1.08 -16.74
N SER A 13 10.04 0.98 -15.47
CA SER A 13 10.83 2.02 -14.78
C SER A 13 10.18 3.42 -14.81
N VAL A 14 8.84 3.48 -14.81
CA VAL A 14 8.06 4.72 -14.81
C VAL A 14 7.86 5.18 -13.36
N PRO A 15 8.23 6.43 -13.01
CA PRO A 15 8.07 6.92 -11.64
C PRO A 15 6.59 7.21 -11.32
N ILE A 16 6.10 6.63 -10.23
CA ILE A 16 4.75 6.87 -9.70
C ILE A 16 4.76 6.97 -8.18
N VAL A 17 3.77 7.66 -7.62
CA VAL A 17 3.47 7.68 -6.18
C VAL A 17 2.02 7.24 -6.01
N ALA A 18 1.80 6.16 -5.26
CA ALA A 18 0.47 5.64 -4.96
C ALA A 18 0.13 5.91 -3.49
N ILE A 19 -0.96 6.64 -3.26
CA ILE A 19 -1.48 6.94 -1.92
C ILE A 19 -2.78 6.15 -1.74
N THR A 20 -2.87 5.39 -0.66
CA THR A 20 -4.04 4.59 -0.32
C THR A 20 -4.46 4.81 1.12
N CYS A 21 -5.77 4.88 1.37
CA CYS A 21 -6.30 4.83 2.71
C CYS A 21 -6.34 3.38 3.22
N ASN A 22 -6.33 3.23 4.55
CA ASN A 22 -6.60 1.97 5.23
C ASN A 22 -7.55 2.26 6.41
N VAL A 23 -7.98 1.22 7.13
CA VAL A 23 -8.76 1.37 8.36
C VAL A 23 -7.98 2.16 9.43
N GLY A 24 -8.71 2.68 10.43
CA GLY A 24 -8.10 3.40 11.55
C GLY A 24 -7.08 2.56 12.32
N ARG A 25 -6.08 3.21 12.92
CA ARG A 25 -4.96 2.55 13.64
C ARG A 25 -5.42 1.55 14.70
N THR A 26 -6.55 1.81 15.38
CA THR A 26 -7.13 0.94 16.41
C THR A 26 -7.72 -0.37 15.89
N LEU A 27 -7.89 -0.47 14.56
CA LEU A 27 -8.52 -1.58 13.84
C LEU A 27 -7.52 -2.43 13.04
N LEU A 28 -6.29 -1.97 12.86
CA LEU A 28 -5.25 -2.71 12.14
C LEU A 28 -4.92 -4.04 12.83
N GLY A 29 -4.80 -5.12 12.05
CA GLY A 29 -4.47 -6.47 12.53
C GLY A 29 -5.57 -7.17 13.32
N LYS A 30 -6.83 -6.70 13.20
CA LYS A 30 -8.00 -7.29 13.86
C LYS A 30 -8.99 -7.94 12.88
N ASP A 31 -8.57 -8.20 11.65
CA ASP A 31 -9.44 -8.66 10.55
C ASP A 31 -10.71 -7.78 10.43
N SER A 32 -10.51 -6.47 10.59
CA SER A 32 -11.62 -5.51 10.57
C SER A 32 -12.21 -5.41 9.17
N PHE A 33 -13.48 -5.01 9.09
CA PHE A 33 -14.13 -4.83 7.79
C PHE A 33 -13.32 -3.87 6.90
N GLN A 34 -12.95 -4.34 5.70
CA GLN A 34 -12.11 -3.64 4.72
C GLN A 34 -10.66 -3.37 5.14
N GLU A 35 -10.16 -4.02 6.18
CA GLU A 35 -8.73 -4.02 6.49
C GLU A 35 -7.97 -4.91 5.52
N VAL A 36 -6.83 -4.43 5.02
CA VAL A 36 -5.95 -5.16 4.11
C VAL A 36 -4.51 -4.72 4.32
N ASP A 37 -3.58 -5.66 4.25
CA ASP A 37 -2.14 -5.37 4.22
C ASP A 37 -1.68 -4.96 2.81
N ILE A 38 -1.98 -3.72 2.43
CA ILE A 38 -1.59 -3.19 1.12
C ILE A 38 -0.07 -3.04 0.96
N VAL A 39 0.65 -2.81 2.07
CA VAL A 39 2.12 -2.69 2.06
C VAL A 39 2.73 -4.03 1.69
N GLY A 40 2.34 -5.11 2.37
CA GLY A 40 2.80 -6.47 2.06
C GLY A 40 2.47 -6.88 0.62
N ILE A 41 1.25 -6.60 0.14
CA ILE A 41 0.82 -6.93 -1.23
C ILE A 41 1.68 -6.24 -2.30
N THR A 42 2.09 -4.98 -2.06
CA THR A 42 2.80 -4.16 -3.06
C THR A 42 4.32 -4.16 -2.90
N MET A 43 4.85 -4.67 -1.80
CA MET A 43 6.28 -4.68 -1.49
C MET A 43 7.18 -5.30 -2.58
N PRO A 44 6.79 -6.40 -3.27
CA PRO A 44 7.63 -6.98 -4.34
C PRO A 44 7.70 -6.14 -5.62
N ILE A 45 6.78 -5.21 -5.81
CA ILE A 45 6.61 -4.40 -7.04
C ILE A 45 6.71 -2.90 -6.76
N THR A 46 7.31 -2.51 -5.63
CA THR A 46 7.56 -1.12 -5.26
C THR A 46 8.99 -0.96 -4.78
N LYS A 47 9.59 0.22 -5.01
CA LYS A 47 10.91 0.54 -4.44
C LYS A 47 10.83 1.00 -2.98
N TYR A 48 9.70 1.57 -2.61
CA TYR A 48 9.42 2.07 -1.27
C TYR A 48 7.91 1.93 -1.01
N SER A 49 7.56 1.33 0.13
CA SER A 49 6.18 1.16 0.58
C SER A 49 6.14 1.23 2.10
N MET A 50 5.22 2.00 2.66
CA MET A 50 5.09 2.21 4.09
C MET A 50 3.64 2.44 4.48
N ILE A 51 3.34 2.20 5.76
CA ILE A 51 2.09 2.63 6.39
C ILE A 51 2.39 3.78 7.35
N VAL A 52 1.71 4.92 7.16
CA VAL A 52 1.82 6.06 8.07
C VAL A 52 0.97 5.78 9.30
N LYS A 53 1.60 5.80 10.49
CA LYS A 53 0.93 5.51 11.78
C LYS A 53 0.86 6.71 12.71
N ASP A 54 1.65 7.74 12.47
CA ASP A 54 1.72 8.98 13.24
C ASP A 54 1.81 10.17 12.29
N VAL A 55 1.14 11.26 12.66
CA VAL A 55 1.06 12.52 11.89
C VAL A 55 1.57 13.72 12.68
N THR A 56 2.05 13.47 13.90
CA THR A 56 2.63 14.46 14.80
C THR A 56 4.13 14.54 14.58
#